data_AF-L8N1B0-F1
#
_entry.id   AF-L8N1B0-F1
#
_cell.length_a   1.000
_cell.length_b   1.000
_cell.length_c   1.000
_cell.angle_alpha   90.00
_cell.angle_beta   90.00
_cell.angle_gamma   90.00
#
_symmetry.space_group_name_H-M   'P 1'
#
loop_
_entity.id
_entity.type
_entity.pdbx_description
1 polymer ?
#
loop_
_entity_poly.entity_id
_entity_poly.type
_entity_poly.pdbx_seq_one_letter_code
_entity_poly.pdbx_strand_id
1 'polypeptide(L)' 'MECIYCKGHMEKKTAPFSIQKNSYYLHWDAIPAFVCDQCGEVYFAEHEVDIIQSAISELDRKNVEFYTSDKEAA' A
#
# COMPACT_ATOMS: atom_id res chain seq x y z
N MET A 1 5.80 -17.17 -11.68
CA MET A 1 6.45 -15.86 -11.88
C MET A 1 7.83 -15.93 -11.26
N GLU A 2 8.84 -15.29 -11.83
CA GLU A 2 10.18 -15.21 -11.25
C GLU A 2 10.39 -13.86 -10.57
N CYS A 3 11.14 -13.86 -9.47
CA CYS A 3 11.55 -12.63 -8.80
C CYS A 3 12.49 -11.83 -9.73
N ILE A 4 12.18 -10.57 -9.97
CA ILE A 4 12.99 -9.72 -10.87
C ILE A 4 14.38 -9.50 -10.26
N TYR A 5 14.46 -9.42 -8.93
CA TYR A 5 15.68 -9.16 -8.17
C TYR A 5 16.62 -10.37 -8.08
N CYS A 6 16.16 -11.51 -7.52
CA CYS A 6 17.02 -12.66 -7.27
C CYS A 6 16.83 -13.85 -8.23
N LYS A 7 15.87 -13.79 -9.16
CA LYS A 7 15.46 -14.90 -10.05
C LYS A 7 14.86 -16.12 -9.33
N GLY A 8 14.54 -16.00 -8.04
CA GLY A 8 13.84 -17.02 -7.27
C GLY A 8 12.37 -17.22 -7.68
N HIS A 9 11.74 -18.26 -7.15
CA HIS A 9 10.34 -18.57 -7.43
C HIS A 9 9.42 -17.64 -6.62
N MET A 10 8.31 -17.23 -7.23
CA MET A 10 7.30 -16.40 -6.58
C MET A 10 6.06 -17.21 -6.25
N GLU A 11 5.68 -17.23 -4.97
CA GLU A 11 4.52 -17.97 -4.45
C GLU A 11 3.36 -17.04 -4.13
N LYS A 12 2.12 -17.46 -4.38
CA LYS A 12 0.93 -16.72 -3.94
C LYS A 12 0.78 -16.85 -2.42
N LYS A 13 0.84 -15.72 -1.71
CA LYS A 13 0.71 -15.59 -0.26
C LYS A 13 -0.02 -14.27 0.06
N THR A 14 0.15 -13.77 1.28
CA THR A 14 -0.19 -12.41 1.66
C THR A 14 1.05 -11.68 2.14
N ALA A 15 1.02 -10.35 2.08
CA ALA A 15 2.07 -9.50 2.61
C ALA A 15 1.48 -8.23 3.23
N PRO A 16 2.16 -7.65 4.23
CA PRO A 16 1.74 -6.38 4.79
C PRO A 16 2.06 -5.24 3.83
N PHE A 17 1.25 -4.19 3.86
CA PHE A 17 1.53 -2.93 3.17
C PHE A 17 1.36 -1.78 4.15
N SER A 18 2.36 -0.90 4.20
CA SER A 18 2.35 0.28 5.06
C SER A 18 2.73 1.51 4.28
N ILE A 19 2.02 2.60 4.53
CA ILE A 19 2.45 3.93 4.09
C ILE A 19 2.34 4.91 5.24
N GLN A 20 3.24 5.89 5.20
CA GLN A 20 3.14 7.08 6.02
C GLN A 20 2.94 8.26 5.09
N LYS A 21 1.89 9.03 5.35
CA LYS A 21 1.57 10.28 4.67
C LYS A 21 1.62 11.40 5.70
N ASN A 22 1.61 12.64 5.24
CA ASN A 22 1.43 13.78 6.14
C ASN A 22 0.12 13.55 6.90
N SER A 23 0.18 13.64 8.23
CA SER A 23 -0.89 13.42 9.22
C SER A 23 -1.51 12.03 9.39
N TYR A 24 -1.10 10.99 8.65
CA TYR A 24 -1.59 9.63 8.96
C TYR A 24 -0.64 8.50 8.59
N TYR A 25 -0.85 7.37 9.27
CA TYR A 25 -0.24 6.08 8.98
C TYR A 25 -1.34 5.09 8.59
N LEU A 26 -1.11 4.34 7.51
CA LEU A 26 -2.03 3.31 7.04
C LEU A 26 -1.28 1.98 6.95
N HIS A 27 -1.89 0.94 7.53
CA HIS A 27 -1.35 -0.41 7.57
C HIS A 27 -2.43 -1.41 7.20
N TRP A 28 -2.10 -2.33 6.31
CA TRP A 28 -2.85 -3.57 6.12
C TRP A 28 -1.94 -4.74 6.44
N ASP A 29 -2.42 -5.66 7.26
CA ASP A 29 -1.63 -6.80 7.74
C ASP A 29 -1.38 -7.86 6.65
N ALA A 30 -2.36 -8.09 5.77
CA ALA A 30 -2.36 -9.23 4.86
C ALA A 30 -3.11 -8.94 3.56
N ILE A 31 -2.43 -8.33 2.60
CA ILE A 31 -2.94 -8.15 1.23
C ILE A 31 -2.45 -9.31 0.35
N PRO A 32 -3.30 -9.90 -0.52
CA PRO A 32 -2.86 -10.91 -1.50
C PRO A 32 -1.67 -10.43 -2.32
N ALA A 33 -0.63 -11.25 -2.41
CA ALA A 33 0.60 -10.91 -3.11
C ALA A 33 1.33 -12.15 -3.62
N PHE A 34 2.30 -11.93 -4.49
CA PHE A 34 3.35 -12.87 -4.77
C PHE A 34 4.56 -12.57 -3.87
N VAL A 35 5.04 -13.57 -3.15
CA VAL A 35 6.20 -13.44 -2.26
C VAL A 35 7.30 -14.38 -2.74
N CYS A 36 8.50 -13.85 -2.93
CA CYS A 36 9.65 -14.67 -3.31
C CYS A 36 10.02 -15.62 -2.17
N ASP A 37 10.15 -16.91 -2.49
CA ASP A 37 10.54 -17.96 -1.55
C ASP A 37 12.01 -17.86 -1.09
N GLN A 38 12.86 -17.17 -1.86
CA GLN A 38 14.28 -17.00 -1.57
C GLN A 38 14.61 -15.69 -0.86
N CYS A 39 14.18 -14.55 -1.40
CA CYS A 39 14.58 -13.23 -0.88
C CYS A 39 13.46 -12.48 -0.15
N GLY A 40 12.23 -12.99 -0.14
CA GLY A 40 11.09 -12.36 0.52
C GLY A 40 10.50 -11.14 -0.20
N GLU A 41 10.94 -10.84 -1.42
CA GLU A 41 10.41 -9.73 -2.22
C GLU A 41 8.90 -9.91 -2.47
N VAL A 42 8.14 -8.81 -2.37
CA VAL A 42 6.68 -8.81 -2.45
C VAL A 42 6.21 -8.08 -3.69
N TYR A 43 5.41 -8.73 -4.53
CA TYR A 43 4.72 -8.12 -5.67
C TYR A 43 3.21 -8.21 -5.50
N PHE A 44 2.54 -7.06 -5.46
CA PHE A 44 1.08 -6.96 -5.56
C PHE A 44 0.67 -7.02 -7.03
N ALA A 45 -0.42 -7.72 -7.35
CA ALA A 45 -0.94 -7.70 -8.72
C ALA A 45 -1.71 -6.40 -8.97
N GLU A 46 -1.99 -6.11 -10.25
CA GLU A 46 -2.68 -4.90 -10.69
C GLU A 46 -3.97 -4.64 -9.91
N HIS A 47 -4.80 -5.68 -9.74
CA HIS A 47 -6.04 -5.61 -8.97
C HIS A 47 -5.83 -5.13 -7.52
N GLU A 48 -4.85 -5.68 -6.80
CA GLU A 48 -4.56 -5.23 -5.42
C GLU A 48 -3.97 -3.82 -5.40
N VAL A 49 -3.13 -3.46 -6.38
CA VAL A 49 -2.58 -2.11 -6.51
C VAL A 49 -3.69 -1.08 -6.74
N ASP A 50 -4.68 -1.36 -7.58
CA ASP A 50 -5.81 -0.47 -7.85
C ASP A 50 -6.63 -0.20 -6.58
N ILE A 51 -6.90 -1.24 -5.79
CA ILE A 51 -7.63 -1.12 -4.52
C ILE A 51 -6.83 -0.29 -3.51
N ILE A 52 -5.52 -0.58 -3.36
CA ILE A 52 -4.63 0.17 -2.46
C ILE A 52 -4.63 1.65 -2.85
N GLN A 53 -4.43 1.97 -4.12
CA GLN A 53 -4.36 3.36 -4.60
C GLN A 53 -5.70 4.10 -4.44
N SER A 54 -6.81 3.42 -4.69
CA SER A 54 -8.16 3.98 -4.48
C SER A 54 -8.37 4.34 -3.01
N ALA A 55 -8.08 3.41 -2.08
CA ALA A 55 -8.22 3.65 -0.64
C ALA A 55 -7.36 4.81 -0.14
N ILE A 56 -6.10 4.89 -0.60
CA ILE A 56 -5.20 6.02 -0.28
C ILE A 56 -5.79 7.34 -0.79
N SER A 57 -6.33 7.36 -2.01
CA SER A 57 -6.90 8.57 -2.62
C SER A 57 -8.13 9.07 -1.86
N GLU A 58 -8.99 8.17 -1.40
CA GLU A 58 -10.14 8.52 -0.57
C GLU A 58 -9.74 9.10 0.78
N LEU A 59 -8.74 8.49 1.43
CA LEU A 59 -8.16 8.97 2.67
C LEU A 59 -7.49 10.34 2.48
N ASP A 60 -6.69 10.52 1.43
CA ASP A 60 -6.03 11.79 1.13
C ASP A 60 -7.07 12.91 0.91
N ARG A 61 -8.18 12.63 0.21
CA ARG A 61 -9.28 13.60 0.04
C ARG A 61 -9.88 14.01 1.38
N LYS A 62 -10.11 13.05 2.29
CA LYS A 62 -10.62 13.33 3.63
C LYS A 62 -9.59 14.04 4.50
N ASN A 63 -8.32 13.73 4.33
CA ASN A 63 -7.25 14.32 5.10
C ASN A 63 -7.13 15.83 4.86
N VAL A 64 -7.42 16.31 3.64
CA VAL A 64 -7.48 17.74 3.33
C VAL A 64 -8.54 18.48 4.17
N GLU A 65 -9.65 17.82 4.54
CA GLU A 65 -10.71 18.43 5.35
C GLU A 65 -10.19 18.86 6.74
N PHE A 66 -9.22 18.13 7.32
CA PHE A 66 -8.58 18.49 8.59
C PHE A 66 -7.69 19.74 8.50
N TYR A 67 -7.23 20.11 7.30
CA TYR A 67 -6.39 21.30 7.10
C TYR A 67 -7.18 22.53 6.64
N THR A 68 -8.35 22.34 6.04
CA THR A 68 -9.22 23.45 5.61
C THR A 68 -9.92 24.13 6.78
N SER A 69 -10.17 23.41 7.89
CA SER A 69 -10.76 23.98 9.12
C SER A 69 -9.88 25.03 9.80
N ASP A 70 -8.57 24.99 9.58
CA ASP A 70 -7.63 25.92 10.22
C ASP A 70 -7.52 27.27 9.51
N LYS A 71 -8.01 27.39 8.26
CA LYS A 71 -7.94 28.63 7.47
C LYS A 71 -9.15 29.55 7.59
N GLU A 72 -10.28 29.07 8.12
CA GLU A 72 -11.47 29.90 8.36
C GLU A 72 -11.50 30.51 9.78
N ALA A 73 -10.52 30.16 10.63
CA ALA A 73 -10.41 30.63 12.01
C ALA A 73 -9.37 31.74 12.23
N ALA A 74 -8.74 32.26 11.16
CA ALA A 74 -7.73 33.33 11.18
C ALA A 74 -8.13 34.48 10.26
#